data_AF-A0A967XBZ2-F1
#
_entry.id   AF-A0A967XBZ2-F1
#
_cell.length_a   1.000
_cell.length_b   1.000
_cell.length_c   1.000
_cell.angle_alpha   90.00
_cell.angle_beta   90.00
_cell.angle_gamma   90.00
#
_symmetry.space_group_name_H-M   'P 1'
#
loop_
_entity.id
_entity.type
_entity.pdbx_description
1 polymer ?
#
loop_
_entity_poly.entity_id
_entity_poly.type
_entity_poly.pdbx_seq_one_letter_code
_entity_poly.pdbx_strand_id
1 'polypeptide(L)'
;MEVQFATCVRPKALEYIQKVYPSKEITDTEDSAGPLLDLVEAGVVRVQDPTMYGNRIGIIPGKNWDDSRRGEVTKAAALFTG
;
A
#
# COMPACT_ATOMS: atom_id res chain seq x y z
N MET A 1 -1.26 -19.46 -12.89
CA MET A 1 -1.24 -18.81 -11.57
C MET A 1 -0.36 -17.58 -11.73
N GLU A 2 -0.97 -16.42 -11.96
CA GLU A 2 -0.22 -15.18 -12.16
C GLU A 2 0.30 -14.75 -10.78
N VAL A 3 1.61 -14.85 -10.58
CA VAL A 3 2.24 -14.35 -9.36
C VAL A 3 2.14 -12.83 -9.41
N GLN A 4 1.13 -12.27 -8.74
CA GLN A 4 1.01 -10.82 -8.60
C GLN A 4 1.99 -10.37 -7.52
N PHE A 5 3.19 -9.96 -7.95
CA PHE A 5 4.24 -9.44 -7.08
C PHE A 5 3.84 -8.13 -6.37
N ALA A 6 2.78 -7.47 -6.83
CA ALA A 6 2.15 -6.33 -6.17
C ALA A 6 0.66 -6.26 -6.54
N THR A 7 -0.14 -5.63 -5.69
CA THR A 7 -1.59 -5.48 -5.88
C THR A 7 -2.01 -4.02 -5.99
N CYS A 8 -3.02 -3.76 -6.83
CA CYS A 8 -3.79 -2.52 -6.89
C CYS A 8 -5.21 -2.71 -6.33
N VAL A 9 -5.47 -3.82 -5.64
CA VAL A 9 -6.78 -4.15 -5.07
C VAL A 9 -6.80 -3.72 -3.61
N ARG A 10 -7.66 -2.76 -3.26
CA ARG A 10 -7.74 -2.15 -1.93
C ARG A 10 -7.79 -3.18 -0.77
N PRO A 11 -8.75 -4.12 -0.71
CA PRO A 11 -8.80 -5.11 0.37
C PRO A 11 -7.50 -5.93 0.49
N LYS A 12 -6.92 -6.31 -0.64
CA LYS A 12 -5.69 -7.11 -0.69
C LYS A 12 -4.46 -6.30 -0.26
N ALA A 13 -4.40 -5.03 -0.62
CA ALA A 13 -3.36 -4.12 -0.18
C ALA A 13 -3.42 -3.91 1.35
N LEU A 14 -4.62 -3.75 1.92
CA LEU A 14 -4.80 -3.66 3.36
C LEU A 14 -4.29 -4.93 4.07
N GLU A 15 -4.66 -6.12 3.58
CA GLU A 15 -4.15 -7.39 4.12
C GLU A 15 -2.62 -7.48 4.07
N TYR A 16 -2.00 -7.03 2.97
CA TYR A 16 -0.54 -7.03 2.83
C TYR A 16 0.13 -6.09 3.84
N ILE A 17 -0.45 -4.91 4.05
CA ILE A 17 0.06 -3.93 5.01
C ILE A 17 -0.07 -4.47 6.44
N GLN A 18 -1.23 -5.01 6.82
CA GLN A 18 -1.47 -5.58 8.15
C GLN A 18 -0.51 -6.74 8.47
N LYS A 19 -0.20 -7.59 7.48
CA LYS A 19 0.76 -8.70 7.65
C LYS A 19 2.17 -8.22 7.98
N VAL A 20 2.60 -7.07 7.46
CA VAL A 20 3.95 -6.53 7.71
C VAL A 20 4.03 -5.77 9.02
N TYR A 21 2.92 -5.21 9.50
CA TYR A 21 2.85 -4.47 10.76
C TYR A 21 1.87 -5.11 11.76
N PRO A 22 2.10 -6.36 12.20
CA PRO A 22 1.15 -7.09 13.05
C PRO A 22 0.97 -6.49 14.45
N SER A 23 1.88 -5.61 14.88
CA SER A 23 1.80 -4.91 16.17
C SER A 23 1.00 -3.60 16.12
N LYS A 24 0.52 -3.19 14.94
CA LYS A 24 -0.23 -1.95 14.74
C LYS A 24 -1.66 -2.25 14.30
N GLU A 25 -2.62 -1.48 14.82
CA GLU A 25 -4.00 -1.51 14.33
C GLU A 25 -4.10 -0.68 13.05
N ILE A 26 -3.93 -1.34 11.91
CA ILE A 26 -4.04 -0.70 10.59
C ILE A 26 -5.43 -0.97 10.04
N THR A 27 -6.20 0.10 9.81
CA THR A 27 -7.59 0.05 9.36
C THR A 27 -7.78 0.84 8.07
N ASP A 28 -8.90 0.57 7.39
CA ASP A 28 -9.32 1.32 6.21
C ASP A 28 -10.07 2.60 6.62
N THR A 29 -9.33 3.52 7.24
CA THR A 29 -9.84 4.83 7.69
C THR A 29 -8.91 5.95 7.23
N GLU A 30 -9.43 7.18 7.20
CA GLU A 30 -8.68 8.37 6.80
C GLU A 30 -7.44 8.63 7.68
N ASP A 31 -7.54 8.29 8.97
CA ASP A 31 -6.44 8.44 9.94
C ASP A 31 -5.38 7.31 9.86
N SER A 32 -5.58 6.29 9.01
CA SER A 32 -4.72 5.11 8.91
C SER A 32 -4.33 4.80 7.45
N ALA A 33 -4.63 3.61 6.94
CA ALA A 33 -4.23 3.20 5.59
C ALA A 33 -5.16 3.75 4.48
N GLY A 34 -6.33 4.29 4.81
CA GLY A 34 -7.35 4.74 3.86
C GLY A 34 -6.80 5.63 2.73
N PRO A 35 -6.03 6.69 3.03
CA PRO A 35 -5.48 7.57 2.00
C PRO A 35 -4.52 6.84 1.05
N LEU A 36 -3.76 5.86 1.54
CA LEU A 36 -2.90 5.05 0.66
C LEU A 36 -3.74 4.08 -0.18
N LEU A 37 -4.77 3.50 0.41
CA LEU A 37 -5.67 2.56 -0.26
C LEU A 37 -6.47 3.22 -1.38
N ASP A 38 -6.83 4.50 -1.23
CA ASP A 38 -7.44 5.31 -2.30
C ASP A 38 -6.50 5.42 -3.51
N LEU A 39 -5.21 5.64 -3.27
CA LEU A 39 -4.17 5.69 -4.32
C LEU A 39 -3.93 4.32 -4.97
N VAL A 40 -4.07 3.24 -4.21
CA VAL A 40 -4.00 1.86 -4.71
C VAL A 40 -5.17 1.58 -5.64
N GLU A 41 -6.39 1.90 -5.21
CA GLU A 41 -7.64 1.70 -5.97
C GLU A 41 -7.70 2.57 -7.23
N ALA A 42 -7.20 3.80 -7.15
CA ALA A 42 -7.01 4.68 -8.31
C ALA A 42 -5.89 4.21 -9.26
N GLY A 43 -5.16 3.14 -8.91
CA GLY A 43 -4.07 2.58 -9.72
C GLY A 43 -2.84 3.48 -9.80
N VAL A 44 -2.70 4.45 -8.89
CA VAL A 44 -1.54 5.36 -8.79
C VAL A 44 -0.34 4.61 -8.24
N VAL A 45 -0.54 3.76 -7.23
CA VAL A 45 0.50 2.93 -6.62
C VAL A 45 0.05 1.47 -6.51
N ARG A 46 1.01 0.58 -6.26
CA ARG A 46 0.77 -0.83 -5.95
C ARG A 46 1.52 -1.21 -4.68
N VAL A 47 0.95 -2.11 -3.89
CA VAL A 47 1.58 -2.65 -2.68
C VAL A 47 2.16 -4.03 -2.99
N GLN A 48 3.45 -4.21 -2.74
CA GLN A 48 4.12 -5.50 -2.96
C GLN A 48 3.60 -6.59 -2.02
N ASP A 49 3.59 -7.83 -2.51
CA ASP A 49 3.20 -8.99 -1.70
C ASP A 49 4.30 -9.35 -0.69
N PRO A 50 4.05 -9.24 0.62
CA PRO A 50 5.07 -9.51 1.64
C PRO A 50 5.53 -10.97 1.68
N THR A 51 4.74 -11.91 1.16
CA THR A 51 5.14 -13.33 1.07
C THR A 51 6.30 -13.55 0.11
N MET A 52 6.50 -12.64 -0.85
CA MET A 52 7.59 -12.71 -1.83
C MET A 52 8.81 -11.88 -1.43
N TYR A 53 8.64 -10.88 -0.56
CA TYR A 53 9.69 -9.91 -0.22
C TYR A 53 10.12 -9.94 1.26
N GLY A 54 9.77 -10.99 2.00
CA GLY A 54 10.36 -11.31 3.31
C GLY A 54 9.99 -10.32 4.43
N ASN A 55 8.70 -10.17 4.70
CA ASN A 55 8.14 -9.25 5.72
C ASN A 55 8.41 -7.76 5.45
N ARG A 56 8.67 -7.39 4.19
CA ARG A 56 8.75 -6.00 3.75
C ARG A 56 7.70 -5.78 2.68
N ILE A 57 7.05 -4.63 2.72
CA ILE A 57 6.26 -4.12 1.61
C ILE A 57 7.00 -2.93 0.98
N GLY A 58 7.06 -2.92 -0.35
CA GLY A 58 7.34 -1.73 -1.13
C GLY A 58 6.04 -1.14 -1.68
N ILE A 59 5.94 0.19 -1.65
CA ILE A 59 4.94 0.93 -2.43
C ILE A 59 5.61 1.31 -3.74
N ILE A 60 5.12 0.77 -4.85
CA ILE A 60 5.71 0.98 -6.18
C ILE A 60 4.75 1.75 -7.09
N PRO A 61 5.24 2.48 -8.10
CA PRO A 61 4.42 3.13 -9.11
C PRO A 61 3.42 2.18 -9.78
N GLY A 62 2.18 2.64 -9.91
CA GLY A 62 1.11 1.99 -10.66
C GLY A 62 1.00 2.50 -12.09
N LYS A 63 -0.12 2.19 -12.76
CA LYS A 63 -0.36 2.61 -14.14
C LYS A 63 -0.59 4.13 -14.24
N ASN A 64 -1.20 4.71 -13.21
CA ASN A 64 -1.58 6.11 -13.15
C ASN A 64 -0.59 6.94 -12.30
N TRP A 65 0.66 6.47 -12.20
CA TRP A 65 1.70 7.17 -11.45
C TRP A 65 2.09 8.50 -12.10
N ASP A 66 2.28 9.51 -11.27
CA ASP A 66 2.90 10.78 -11.60
C ASP A 66 3.85 11.16 -10.46
N ASP A 67 5.09 11.55 -10.80
CA ASP A 67 6.09 11.97 -9.82
C ASP A 67 5.64 13.17 -8.97
N SER A 68 4.71 13.99 -9.46
CA SER A 68 4.11 15.09 -8.68
C SER A 68 3.37 14.58 -7.43
N ARG A 69 2.86 13.34 -7.46
CA ARG A 69 2.13 12.69 -6.35
C ARG A 69 3.05 12.04 -5.33
N ARG A 70 4.38 12.06 -5.52
CA ARG A 70 5.32 11.44 -4.59
C ARG A 70 5.13 11.92 -3.15
N GLY A 71 4.93 13.22 -2.95
CA GLY A 71 4.69 13.79 -1.63
C GLY A 71 3.38 13.31 -0.98
N GLU A 72 2.33 13.13 -1.76
CA GLU A 72 1.03 12.59 -1.31
C GLU A 72 1.20 11.15 -0.82
N VAL A 73 1.87 10.31 -1.61
CA VAL A 73 2.10 8.90 -1.30
C VAL A 73 2.97 8.73 -0.05
N THR A 74 4.03 9.54 0.08
CA THR A 74 4.89 9.51 1.27
C THR A 74 4.12 9.90 2.53
N LYS A 75 3.24 10.92 2.46
CA LYS A 75 2.40 11.33 3.58
C LYS A 75 1.39 10.24 3.96
N ALA A 76 0.71 9.65 2.98
CA ALA A 76 -0.24 8.58 3.20
C ALA A 76 0.42 7.33 3.83
N ALA A 77 1.61 6.95 3.37
CA ALA A 77 2.36 5.84 3.96
C ALA A 77 2.76 6.12 5.41
N ALA A 78 3.15 7.37 5.73
CA ALA A 78 3.59 7.75 7.07
C ALA A 78 2.53 7.52 8.16
N LEU A 79 1.23 7.58 7.82
CA LEU A 79 0.11 7.41 8.76
C LEU A 79 0.12 6.07 9.49
N PHE A 80 0.62 5.01 8.86
CA PHE A 80 0.68 3.67 9.47
C PHE A 80 2.10 3.12 9.62
N THR A 81 3.11 3.75 9.00
CA THR A 81 4.52 3.35 9.18
C THR A 81 5.21 4.01 10.38
N GLY A 82 4.69 5.15 10.86
CA GLY A 82 5.24 5.91 12.00
C GLY A 82 5.26 5.18 13.34
#